data_AF-A0A3R7LH40-F1
#
_entry.id   AF-A0A3R7LH40-F1
#
_cell.length_a   1.000
_cell.length_b   1.000
_cell.length_c   1.000
_cell.angle_alpha   90.00
_cell.angle_beta   90.00
_cell.angle_gamma   90.00
#
_symmetry.space_group_name_H-M   'P 1'
#
loop_
_entity.id
_entity.type
_entity.pdbx_description
1 polymer ?
#
loop_
_entity_poly.entity_id
_entity_poly.type
_entity_poly.pdbx_seq_one_letter_code
_entity_poly.pdbx_strand_id
1 'polypeptide(L)'
;RMSRGVAVGAATVLFPLVGFLNDGSGRRACTVMYSEDNGDNWRLPAAPLVAEDCDSATLLEWAGKLFMATSGFSSQWRRRVFESGDGGKTWREAAGPVLRLLGDAYALTTVHVASDLMTATIAGRSVLLYTTLSEHSVGRQTHHFLHLWLSDGARTPLA
;
A
#
# COMPACT_ATOMS: atom_id res chain seq x y z
N ARG A 1 0.14 -5.96 -10.95
CA ARG A 1 -0.05 -5.50 -9.55
C ARG A 1 -1.39 -4.82 -9.48
N MET A 2 -2.27 -5.24 -8.58
CA MET A 2 -3.57 -4.60 -8.42
C MET A 2 -3.42 -3.47 -7.41
N SER A 3 -3.84 -2.27 -7.78
CA SER A 3 -4.03 -1.17 -6.86
C SER A 3 -5.52 -1.00 -6.60
N ARG A 4 -5.87 -0.68 -5.36
CA ARG A 4 -7.25 -0.37 -4.96
C ARG A 4 -7.32 1.10 -4.56
N GLY A 5 -8.46 1.72 -4.86
CA GLY A 5 -8.78 3.03 -4.33
C GLY A 5 -9.31 2.96 -2.89
N VAL A 6 -9.34 4.10 -2.21
CA VAL A 6 -9.95 4.25 -0.88
C VAL A 6 -10.94 5.40 -0.95
N ALA A 7 -12.14 5.17 -0.40
CA ALA A 7 -13.13 6.22 -0.18
C ALA A 7 -13.00 6.71 1.26
N VAL A 8 -12.93 8.02 1.45
CA VAL A 8 -12.78 8.66 2.77
C VAL A 8 -13.85 9.73 2.94
N GLY A 9 -14.53 9.70 4.08
CA GLY A 9 -15.63 10.62 4.35
C GLY A 9 -16.78 10.45 3.36
N ALA A 10 -17.46 11.56 3.06
CA ALA A 10 -18.71 11.52 2.28
C ALA A 10 -18.51 11.58 0.75
N ALA A 11 -17.36 12.09 0.27
CA ALA A 11 -17.17 12.39 -1.15
C ALA A 11 -15.76 12.15 -1.69
N THR A 12 -14.77 11.94 -0.82
CA THR A 12 -13.38 11.81 -1.27
C THR A 12 -13.08 10.39 -1.70
N VAL A 13 -12.52 10.23 -2.90
CA VAL A 13 -12.03 8.94 -3.42
C VAL A 13 -10.60 9.13 -3.88
N LEU A 14 -9.70 8.22 -3.50
CA LEU A 14 -8.28 8.26 -3.88
C LEU A 14 -7.87 6.96 -4.56
N PHE A 15 -7.04 7.05 -5.61
CA PHE A 15 -6.35 5.92 -6.23
C PHE A 15 -4.83 6.14 -6.19
N PRO A 16 -4.03 5.13 -5.79
CA PRO A 16 -2.58 5.24 -5.92
C PRO A 16 -2.18 5.03 -7.38
N LEU A 17 -1.25 5.86 -7.86
CA LEU A 17 -0.72 5.81 -9.21
C LEU A 17 0.80 5.72 -9.20
N VAL A 18 1.31 4.99 -10.19
CA VAL A 18 2.73 5.01 -10.57
C VAL A 18 2.80 5.61 -11.97
N GLY A 19 3.63 6.64 -12.14
CA GLY A 19 3.81 7.33 -13.41
C GLY A 19 5.27 7.67 -13.68
N PHE A 20 5.56 8.17 -14.87
CA PHE A 20 6.88 8.68 -15.23
C PHE A 20 6.93 10.20 -15.04
N LEU A 21 8.08 10.70 -14.58
CA LEU A 21 8.33 12.14 -14.59
C LEU A 21 8.58 12.63 -16.01
N ASN A 22 7.98 13.77 -16.36
CA ASN A 22 8.19 14.44 -17.63
C ASN A 22 9.35 15.45 -17.55
N ASP A 23 10.47 15.02 -16.95
CA ASP A 23 11.71 15.80 -16.79
C ASP A 23 12.86 15.23 -17.64
N GLY A 24 12.56 14.25 -18.50
CA GLY A 24 13.56 13.53 -19.31
C GLY A 24 14.37 12.49 -18.55
N SER A 25 14.18 12.34 -17.24
CA SER A 25 14.95 11.38 -16.42
C SER A 25 14.51 9.92 -16.60
N GLY A 26 13.30 9.69 -17.13
CA GLY A 26 12.70 8.35 -17.20
C GLY A 26 12.41 7.73 -15.82
N ARG A 27 12.56 8.50 -14.73
CA ARG A 27 12.29 8.03 -13.37
C ARG A 27 10.80 7.82 -13.17
N ARG A 28 10.48 6.78 -12.40
CA ARG A 28 9.12 6.55 -11.94
C ARG A 28 8.86 7.20 -10.59
N ALA A 29 7.66 7.70 -10.47
CA ALA A 29 7.15 8.42 -9.33
C ALA A 29 5.81 7.81 -8.87
N CYS A 30 5.54 7.88 -7.57
CA CYS A 30 4.24 7.53 -7.02
C CYS A 30 3.49 8.77 -6.56
N THR A 31 2.19 8.78 -6.82
CA THR A 31 1.28 9.84 -6.42
C THR A 31 -0.11 9.28 -6.13
N VAL A 32 -1.04 10.14 -5.73
CA VAL A 32 -2.47 9.83 -5.68
C VAL A 32 -3.19 10.59 -6.77
N MET A 33 -4.19 9.96 -7.37
CA MET A 33 -5.27 10.68 -8.06
C MET A 33 -6.46 10.70 -7.12
N TYR A 34 -7.13 11.85 -7.01
CA TYR A 34 -8.23 12.00 -6.08
C TYR A 34 -9.41 12.73 -6.69
N SER A 35 -10.60 12.40 -6.19
CA SER A 35 -11.85 13.12 -6.39
C SER A 35 -12.35 13.58 -5.02
N GLU A 36 -12.99 14.74 -4.97
CA GLU A 36 -13.64 15.29 -3.76
C GLU A 36 -15.17 15.39 -3.94
N ASP A 37 -15.70 14.80 -5.02
CA ASP A 37 -17.08 14.92 -5.48
C ASP A 37 -17.61 13.59 -6.01
N ASN A 38 -17.36 12.50 -5.26
CA ASN A 38 -17.87 11.16 -5.56
C ASN A 38 -17.49 10.60 -6.94
N GLY A 39 -16.37 11.06 -7.49
CA GLY A 39 -15.84 10.60 -8.77
C GLY A 39 -16.26 11.42 -9.97
N ASP A 40 -16.98 12.54 -9.79
CA ASP A 40 -17.40 13.42 -10.88
C ASP A 40 -16.20 14.16 -11.51
N ASN A 41 -15.28 14.67 -10.69
CA ASN A 41 -14.04 15.31 -11.15
C ASN A 41 -12.81 14.71 -10.48
N TRP A 42 -11.75 14.54 -11.27
CA TRP A 42 -10.49 13.95 -10.82
C TRP A 42 -9.34 14.95 -10.92
N ARG A 43 -8.48 14.95 -9.91
CA ARG A 43 -7.30 15.81 -9.82
C ARG A 43 -6.05 14.98 -9.54
N LEU A 44 -4.93 15.48 -10.05
CA LEU A 44 -3.59 15.02 -9.71
C LEU A 44 -2.87 16.12 -8.95
N PRO A 45 -2.14 15.81 -7.87
CA PRO A 45 -1.24 16.74 -7.21
C PRO A 45 -0.19 17.29 -8.19
N ALA A 46 0.21 18.55 -8.00
CA ALA A 46 1.22 19.20 -8.85
C ALA A 46 2.60 18.53 -8.73
N ALA A 47 2.92 17.97 -7.57
CA ALA A 47 4.15 17.22 -7.33
C ALA A 47 3.80 15.78 -6.89
N PRO A 48 4.59 14.77 -7.31
CA PRO A 48 4.42 13.41 -6.81
C PRO A 48 4.79 13.32 -5.33
N LEU A 49 4.20 12.34 -4.65
CA LEU A 49 4.58 12.02 -3.27
C LEU A 49 5.98 11.42 -3.18
N VAL A 50 6.30 10.54 -4.13
CA VAL A 50 7.63 9.95 -4.27
C VAL A 50 8.11 10.24 -5.68
N ALA A 51 9.19 11.02 -5.82
CA ALA A 51 9.69 11.49 -7.11
C ALA A 51 10.73 10.55 -7.76
N GLU A 52 11.14 9.48 -7.09
CA GLU A 52 12.17 8.59 -7.60
C GLU A 52 12.04 7.15 -7.08
N ASP A 53 12.53 6.23 -7.90
CA ASP A 53 12.56 4.79 -7.64
C ASP A 53 11.24 4.25 -7.07
N CYS A 54 10.11 4.66 -7.65
CA CYS A 54 8.80 4.14 -7.24
C CYS A 54 8.22 3.17 -8.26
N ASP A 55 7.91 1.97 -7.80
CA ASP A 55 7.48 0.83 -8.61
C ASP A 55 6.05 0.38 -8.30
N SER A 56 5.65 0.55 -7.05
CA SER A 56 4.31 0.23 -6.60
C SER A 56 3.89 1.19 -5.50
N ALA A 57 2.60 1.46 -5.43
CA ALA A 57 1.94 2.20 -4.37
C ALA A 57 0.63 1.51 -4.02
N THR A 58 0.39 1.33 -2.72
CA THR A 58 -0.84 0.75 -2.16
C THR A 58 -1.40 1.69 -1.11
N LEU A 59 -2.69 2.01 -1.23
CA LEU A 59 -3.42 2.80 -0.23
C LEU A 59 -4.14 1.88 0.76
N LEU A 60 -4.16 2.30 2.02
CA LEU A 60 -4.94 1.67 3.07
C LEU A 60 -5.47 2.73 4.05
N GLU A 61 -6.59 2.43 4.69
CA GLU A 61 -7.14 3.27 5.76
C GLU A 61 -6.99 2.54 7.09
N TRP A 62 -6.36 3.17 8.08
CA TRP A 62 -6.22 2.60 9.42
C TRP A 62 -6.46 3.67 10.48
N ALA A 63 -7.38 3.38 11.41
CA ALA A 63 -7.72 4.26 12.52
C ALA A 63 -8.05 5.71 12.09
N GLY A 64 -8.82 5.86 11.01
CA GLY A 64 -9.24 7.17 10.47
C GLY A 64 -8.15 7.96 9.76
N LYS A 65 -6.99 7.33 9.48
CA LYS A 65 -5.90 7.91 8.68
C LYS A 65 -5.69 7.10 7.41
N LEU A 66 -5.20 7.77 6.38
CA LEU A 66 -4.72 7.11 5.18
C LEU A 66 -3.24 6.80 5.31
N PHE A 67 -2.83 5.67 4.75
CA PHE A 67 -1.43 5.34 4.54
C PHE A 67 -1.18 4.94 3.10
N MET A 68 -0.02 5.32 2.57
CA MET A 68 0.49 4.87 1.29
C MET A 68 1.78 4.11 1.52
N ALA A 69 1.76 2.81 1.24
CA ALA A 69 2.97 2.01 1.19
C ALA A 69 3.53 1.99 -0.24
N THR A 70 4.82 2.26 -0.38
CA THR A 70 5.51 2.30 -1.68
C THR A 70 6.69 1.33 -1.72
N SER A 71 7.08 0.88 -2.92
CA SER A 71 8.28 0.07 -3.14
C SER A 71 9.11 0.62 -4.31
N GLY A 72 10.43 0.36 -4.31
CA GLY A 72 11.35 0.67 -5.41
C GLY A 72 12.12 -0.55 -5.93
N PHE A 73 12.96 -0.34 -6.95
CA PHE A 73 13.79 -1.37 -7.58
C PHE A 73 15.14 -1.54 -6.92
N SER A 74 15.77 -0.44 -6.53
CA SER A 74 17.10 -0.54 -5.98
C SER A 74 17.02 -1.04 -4.54
N SER A 75 17.82 -2.08 -4.26
CA SER A 75 17.75 -2.99 -3.11
C SER A 75 17.94 -2.33 -1.73
N GLN A 76 17.96 -1.00 -1.65
CA GLN A 76 18.21 -0.21 -0.45
C GLN A 76 17.16 0.87 -0.16
N TRP A 77 16.22 1.17 -1.07
CA TRP A 77 15.04 1.99 -0.69
C TRP A 77 14.02 1.10 -0.01
N ARG A 78 14.15 1.08 1.31
CA ARG A 78 13.17 0.58 2.26
C ARG A 78 11.78 0.95 1.76
N ARG A 79 10.84 0.00 1.79
CA ARG A 79 9.43 0.32 1.59
C ARG A 79 9.08 1.52 2.44
N ARG A 80 8.73 2.63 1.80
CA ARG A 80 8.36 3.86 2.50
C ARG A 80 6.87 3.82 2.72
N VAL A 81 6.47 4.12 3.95
CA VAL A 81 5.07 4.29 4.30
C VAL A 81 4.87 5.77 4.57
N PHE A 82 3.89 6.36 3.92
CA PHE A 82 3.46 7.72 4.16
C PHE A 82 2.11 7.70 4.87
N GLU A 83 1.87 8.64 5.78
CA GLU A 83 0.58 8.83 6.42
C GLU A 83 -0.04 10.16 6.03
N SER A 84 -1.38 10.20 5.99
CA SER A 84 -2.18 11.40 5.84
C SER A 84 -3.33 11.38 6.86
N GLY A 85 -3.45 12.46 7.62
CA GLY A 85 -4.53 12.68 8.59
C GLY A 85 -5.65 13.57 8.08
N ASP A 86 -5.54 14.10 6.85
CA ASP A 86 -6.44 15.09 6.28
C ASP A 86 -7.14 14.58 5.00
N GLY A 87 -7.33 13.27 4.89
CA GLY A 87 -8.00 12.64 3.75
C GLY A 87 -7.18 12.62 2.47
N GLY A 88 -5.84 12.67 2.58
CA GLY A 88 -4.91 12.54 1.46
C GLY A 88 -4.50 13.85 0.81
N LYS A 89 -4.77 15.00 1.45
CA LYS A 89 -4.37 16.33 0.96
C LYS A 89 -2.90 16.59 1.23
N THR A 90 -2.43 16.22 2.42
CA THR A 90 -1.02 16.26 2.79
C THR A 90 -0.55 14.89 3.26
N TRP A 91 0.71 14.59 2.94
CA TRP A 91 1.35 13.33 3.24
C TRP A 91 2.71 13.58 3.88
N ARG A 92 3.07 12.75 4.83
CA ARG A 92 4.41 12.73 5.43
C ARG A 92 4.85 11.30 5.64
N GLU A 93 6.15 11.06 5.76
CA GLU A 93 6.64 9.74 6.09
C GLU A 93 6.09 9.30 7.46
N ALA A 94 5.53 8.10 7.51
CA ALA A 94 4.90 7.55 8.69
C ALA A 94 5.97 7.16 9.73
N ALA A 95 5.65 7.36 11.00
CA ALA A 95 6.52 6.99 12.11
C ALA A 95 5.74 6.26 13.21
N GLY A 96 6.46 5.56 14.09
CA GLY A 96 5.89 4.97 15.29
C GLY A 96 5.16 3.63 15.07
N PRO A 97 4.17 3.29 15.93
CA PRO A 97 3.60 1.94 16.00
C PRO A 97 2.93 1.45 14.72
N VAL A 98 2.33 2.33 13.92
CA VAL A 98 1.68 1.93 12.66
C VAL A 98 2.71 1.57 11.58
N LEU A 99 3.84 2.28 11.54
CA LEU A 99 4.96 1.87 10.68
C LEU A 99 5.48 0.49 11.09
N ARG A 100 5.50 0.18 12.40
CA ARG A 100 5.88 -1.17 12.86
C ARG A 100 4.81 -2.21 12.49
N LEU A 101 3.52 -1.92 12.68
CA LEU A 101 2.42 -2.80 12.27
C LEU A 101 2.46 -3.14 10.78
N LEU A 102 2.53 -2.10 9.95
CA LEU A 102 2.66 -2.25 8.51
C LEU A 102 4.00 -2.89 8.19
N GLY A 103 5.06 -2.50 8.89
CA GLY A 103 6.38 -3.10 8.81
C GLY A 103 6.37 -4.59 9.14
N ASP A 104 5.58 -5.08 10.08
CA ASP A 104 5.46 -6.50 10.45
C ASP A 104 4.63 -7.25 9.41
N ALA A 105 3.51 -6.67 8.94
CA ALA A 105 2.74 -7.20 7.81
C ALA A 105 3.56 -7.20 6.50
N TYR A 106 4.44 -6.22 6.31
CA TYR A 106 5.35 -6.08 5.17
C TYR A 106 6.70 -6.77 5.37
N ALA A 107 7.14 -7.12 6.59
CA ALA A 107 8.43 -7.76 6.88
C ALA A 107 8.45 -9.19 6.36
N LEU A 108 7.27 -9.79 6.17
CA LEU A 108 7.09 -11.07 5.50
C LEU A 108 7.11 -10.98 3.97
N THR A 109 7.23 -9.78 3.40
CA THR A 109 7.18 -9.55 1.94
C THR A 109 8.55 -9.25 1.33
N THR A 110 9.64 -9.41 2.08
CA THR A 110 11.02 -9.46 1.53
C THR A 110 11.18 -10.58 0.50
N VAL A 111 10.21 -11.49 0.38
CA VAL A 111 10.10 -12.53 -0.64
C VAL A 111 8.81 -12.34 -1.45
N HIS A 112 8.81 -11.34 -2.32
CA HIS A 112 8.06 -11.31 -3.60
C HIS A 112 6.53 -11.49 -3.66
N VAL A 113 5.78 -11.81 -2.61
CA VAL A 113 4.32 -11.98 -2.80
C VAL A 113 3.47 -11.69 -1.59
N ALA A 114 3.25 -10.41 -1.25
CA ALA A 114 1.91 -10.01 -0.84
C ALA A 114 1.20 -9.44 -2.07
N SER A 115 0.09 -10.05 -2.48
CA SER A 115 -0.64 -9.66 -3.70
C SER A 115 -1.65 -8.53 -3.46
N ASP A 116 -2.18 -8.42 -2.24
CA ASP A 116 -3.05 -7.32 -1.81
C ASP A 116 -2.98 -7.12 -0.28
N LEU A 117 -3.30 -5.92 0.19
CA LEU A 117 -3.35 -5.52 1.59
C LEU A 117 -4.59 -4.66 1.83
N MET A 118 -5.38 -5.02 2.83
CA MET A 118 -6.54 -4.25 3.23
C MET A 118 -6.76 -4.22 4.74
N THR A 119 -7.64 -3.33 5.16
CA THR A 119 -8.10 -3.22 6.54
C THR A 119 -9.54 -3.69 6.61
N ALA A 120 -9.90 -4.32 7.73
CA ALA A 120 -11.25 -4.81 7.98
C ALA A 120 -11.59 -4.69 9.46
N THR A 121 -12.89 -4.68 9.75
CA THR A 121 -13.40 -4.81 11.13
C THR A 121 -14.03 -6.18 11.29
N ILE A 122 -13.42 -7.03 12.12
CA ILE A 122 -13.90 -8.38 12.41
C ILE A 122 -14.19 -8.48 13.90
N ALA A 123 -15.43 -8.84 14.26
CA ALA A 123 -15.88 -8.92 15.65
C ALA A 123 -15.53 -7.67 16.50
N GLY A 124 -15.68 -6.48 15.90
CA GLY A 124 -15.38 -5.19 16.54
C GLY A 124 -13.90 -4.83 16.65
N ARG A 125 -12.98 -5.61 16.05
CA ARG A 125 -11.54 -5.33 16.03
C ARG A 125 -11.07 -4.95 14.64
N SER A 126 -10.30 -3.86 14.55
CA SER A 126 -9.59 -3.49 13.33
C SER A 126 -8.42 -4.44 13.10
N VAL A 127 -8.34 -5.01 11.90
CA VAL A 127 -7.30 -5.95 11.49
C VAL A 127 -6.78 -5.61 10.10
N LEU A 128 -5.54 -5.97 9.83
CA LEU A 128 -4.97 -6.05 8.49
C LEU A 128 -5.22 -7.46 7.94
N LEU A 129 -5.68 -7.49 6.68
CA LEU A 129 -5.79 -8.69 5.88
C LEU A 129 -4.85 -8.56 4.69
N TYR A 130 -4.04 -9.59 4.45
CA TYR A 130 -3.15 -9.59 3.29
C TYR A 130 -3.07 -10.98 2.68
N THR A 131 -2.90 -11.03 1.38
CA THR A 131 -2.80 -12.29 0.64
C THR A 131 -1.39 -12.54 0.18
N THR A 132 -0.91 -13.78 0.25
CA THR A 132 0.36 -14.18 -0.34
C THR A 132 0.18 -15.27 -1.37
N LEU A 133 1.05 -15.34 -2.38
CA LEU A 133 1.09 -16.48 -3.28
C LEU A 133 2.32 -17.31 -2.95
N SER A 134 2.15 -18.63 -2.88
CA SER A 134 3.25 -19.57 -2.87
C SER A 134 3.15 -20.51 -4.07
N GLU A 135 4.27 -20.96 -4.56
CA GLU A 135 4.34 -21.98 -5.61
C GLU A 135 4.97 -23.26 -5.09
N HIS A 136 4.44 -24.39 -5.54
CA HIS A 136 5.01 -25.70 -5.25
C HIS A 136 5.05 -26.53 -6.52
N SER A 137 6.23 -26.99 -6.89
CA SER A 137 6.45 -27.77 -8.11
C SER A 137 6.61 -29.24 -7.77
N VAL A 138 5.80 -30.10 -8.39
CA VAL A 138 5.89 -31.56 -8.29
C VAL A 138 6.10 -32.13 -9.69
N GLY A 139 7.31 -32.64 -9.95
CA GLY A 139 7.71 -33.07 -11.28
C GLY A 139 7.72 -31.89 -12.26
N ARG A 140 6.92 -31.98 -13.34
CA ARG A 140 6.78 -30.91 -14.35
C ARG A 140 5.55 -30.01 -14.12
N GLN A 141 4.80 -30.21 -13.04
CA GLN A 141 3.62 -29.41 -12.73
C GLN A 141 3.95 -28.38 -11.66
N THR A 142 3.54 -27.14 -11.87
CA THR A 142 3.65 -26.05 -10.88
C THR A 142 2.25 -25.72 -10.38
N HIS A 143 2.08 -25.79 -9.06
CA HIS A 143 0.84 -25.44 -8.37
C HIS A 143 1.01 -24.09 -7.69
N HIS A 144 0.02 -23.22 -7.84
CA HIS A 144 -0.02 -21.91 -7.19
C HIS A 144 -1.08 -21.91 -6.08
N PHE A 145 -0.71 -21.43 -4.90
CA PHE A 145 -1.58 -21.34 -3.74
C PHE A 145 -1.71 -19.89 -3.29
N LEU A 146 -2.95 -19.43 -3.11
CA LEU A 146 -3.25 -18.13 -2.51
C LEU A 146 -3.56 -18.33 -1.03
N HIS A 147 -2.76 -17.71 -0.17
CA HIS A 147 -2.97 -17.69 1.28
C HIS A 147 -3.58 -16.35 1.70
N LEU A 148 -4.41 -16.38 2.73
CA LEU A 148 -4.96 -15.19 3.39
C LEU A 148 -4.46 -15.16 4.84
N TRP A 149 -3.90 -14.02 5.23
CA TRP A 149 -3.36 -13.77 6.56
C TRP A 149 -4.12 -12.65 7.26
N LEU A 150 -4.13 -12.70 8.59
CA LEU A 150 -4.72 -11.69 9.45
C LEU A 150 -3.69 -11.24 10.48
N SER A 151 -3.56 -9.93 10.67
CA SER A 151 -2.75 -9.33 11.74
C SER A 151 -3.52 -8.19 12.40
N ASP A 152 -3.61 -8.19 13.72
CA ASP A 152 -4.15 -7.08 14.52
C ASP A 152 -3.05 -6.16 15.07
N GLY A 153 -1.79 -6.43 14.70
CA GLY A 153 -0.62 -5.72 15.21
C GLY A 153 -0.19 -6.07 16.62
N ALA A 154 -0.86 -7.03 17.26
CA ALA A 154 -0.27 -7.76 18.36
C ALA A 154 0.69 -8.80 17.77
N ARG A 155 1.86 -8.99 18.42
CA ARG A 155 2.89 -9.91 17.93
C ARG A 155 2.28 -11.28 17.64
N THR A 156 2.44 -11.81 16.44
CA THR A 156 2.59 -13.27 16.29
C THR A 156 3.92 -13.62 16.94
N PRO A 157 3.98 -14.43 18.02
CA PRO A 157 5.22 -15.11 18.35
C PRO A 157 5.58 -15.90 17.10
N LEU A 158 6.77 -15.67 16.56
CA LEU A 158 7.38 -16.60 15.60
C LEU A 158 7.33 -17.99 16.26
N ALA A 159 6.54 -18.88 15.66
CA ALA A 159 6.62 -20.31 15.93
C ALA A 159 7.66 -20.92 14.99
#